data_AF-A0A1Y4FQU6-F1
#
_entry.id   AF-A0A1Y4FQU6-F1
#
_cell.length_a   1.000
_cell.length_b   1.000
_cell.length_c   1.000
_cell.angle_alpha   90.00
_cell.angle_beta   90.00
_cell.angle_gamma   90.00
#
_symmetry.space_group_name_H-M   'P 1'
#
loop_
_entity.id
_entity.type
_entity.pdbx_description
1 polymer ?
#
loop_
_entity_poly.entity_id
_entity_poly.type
_entity_poly.pdbx_seq_one_letter_code
_entity_poly.pdbx_strand_id
1 'polypeptide(L)'
;MYSLRVLAKGQVSDLSKGFNLGGKPFSVYVRSKSATEMATDTLLNCKLICDNSFGNIPVPVGDWTPAAIVAIAPNAIDLQKYEIYWGAGEIIRKN
;
A
#
# COMPACT_ATOMS: atom_id res chain seq x y z
N MET A 1 -15.08 -9.22 -9.99
CA MET A 1 -14.25 -7.99 -10.12
C MET A 1 -14.06 -7.44 -8.71
N TYR A 2 -12.86 -7.04 -8.30
CA TYR A 2 -12.72 -6.32 -7.03
C TYR A 2 -13.39 -4.94 -7.16
N SER A 3 -14.10 -4.54 -6.11
CA SER A 3 -14.63 -3.19 -5.99
C SER A 3 -13.48 -2.19 -6.13
N LEU A 4 -13.68 -1.16 -6.93
CA LEU A 4 -12.75 -0.02 -7.03
C LEU A 4 -12.86 0.92 -5.81
N ARG A 5 -13.75 0.63 -4.86
CA ARG A 5 -13.93 1.39 -3.63
C ARG A 5 -13.17 0.72 -2.49
N VAL A 6 -12.54 1.55 -1.66
CA VAL A 6 -12.01 1.12 -0.35
C VAL A 6 -13.18 0.87 0.60
N LEU A 7 -13.35 -0.38 1.02
CA LEU A 7 -14.42 -0.82 1.93
C LEU A 7 -13.90 -1.11 3.35
N ALA A 8 -12.63 -1.52 3.46
CA ALA A 8 -11.91 -1.66 4.72
C ALA A 8 -10.59 -0.91 4.64
N LYS A 9 -10.11 -0.39 5.77
CA LYS A 9 -8.90 0.43 5.83
C LYS A 9 -8.20 0.33 7.17
N GLY A 10 -6.94 0.73 7.19
CA GLY A 10 -6.15 0.91 8.40
C GLY A 10 -4.84 1.61 8.11
N GLN A 11 -4.10 1.89 9.17
CA GLN A 11 -2.74 2.43 9.10
C GLN A 11 -1.76 1.28 9.37
N VAL A 12 -0.62 1.28 8.67
CA VAL A 12 0.50 0.39 9.03
C VAL A 12 1.40 1.16 9.97
N SER A 13 1.38 0.78 11.26
CA SER A 13 2.18 1.41 12.31
C SER A 13 3.52 0.73 12.56
N ASP A 14 3.66 -0.53 12.14
CA ASP A 14 4.89 -1.32 12.23
C ASP A 14 5.11 -2.10 10.92
N LEU A 15 6.31 -1.96 10.36
CA LEU A 15 6.76 -2.69 9.16
C LEU A 15 7.96 -3.60 9.46
N SER A 16 8.34 -3.81 10.73
CA SER A 16 9.50 -4.64 11.10
C SER A 16 9.42 -6.06 10.55
N LYS A 17 8.20 -6.59 10.36
CA LYS A 17 7.92 -7.92 9.81
C LYS A 17 7.21 -7.88 8.45
N GLY A 18 7.10 -6.70 7.84
CA GLY A 18 6.26 -6.47 6.67
C GLY A 18 4.76 -6.43 7.03
N PHE A 19 3.91 -6.35 6.01
CA PHE A 19 2.46 -6.23 6.19
C PHE A 19 1.70 -6.95 5.07
N ASN A 20 0.62 -7.67 5.40
CA ASN A 20 -0.28 -8.26 4.41
C ASN A 20 -1.68 -8.48 5.01
N LEU A 21 -2.66 -8.75 4.14
CA LEU A 21 -4.05 -9.04 4.51
C LEU A 21 -4.43 -10.50 4.22
N GLY A 22 -3.51 -11.44 4.43
CA GLY A 22 -3.74 -12.86 4.18
C GLY A 22 -4.02 -13.18 2.70
N GLY A 23 -3.34 -12.49 1.79
CA GLY A 23 -3.49 -12.67 0.34
C GLY A 23 -4.60 -11.84 -0.32
N LYS A 24 -5.39 -11.09 0.46
CA LYS A 24 -6.36 -10.13 -0.10
C LYS A 24 -5.62 -8.93 -0.70
N PRO A 25 -5.90 -8.51 -1.94
CA PRO A 25 -5.26 -7.35 -2.53
C PRO A 25 -5.79 -6.05 -1.89
N PHE A 26 -4.91 -5.07 -1.76
CA PHE A 26 -5.19 -3.74 -1.24
C PHE A 26 -4.38 -2.68 -1.98
N SER A 27 -4.89 -1.44 -1.93
CA SER A 27 -4.16 -0.23 -2.33
C SER A 27 -3.50 0.41 -1.12
N VAL A 28 -2.48 1.21 -1.36
CA VAL A 28 -1.83 2.02 -0.32
C VAL A 28 -2.00 3.51 -0.60
N TYR A 29 -2.02 4.30 0.46
CA TYR A 29 -1.91 5.76 0.42
C TYR A 29 -0.71 6.15 1.26
N VAL A 30 0.23 6.88 0.66
CA VAL A 30 1.42 7.37 1.35
C VAL A 30 1.26 8.85 1.62
N ARG A 31 1.48 9.26 2.86
CA ARG A 31 1.42 10.67 3.29
C ARG A 31 2.77 11.06 3.89
N SER A 32 3.34 12.18 3.47
CA SER A 32 4.50 12.74 4.16
C SER A 32 4.09 13.28 5.53
N LYS A 33 4.92 13.02 6.55
CA LYS A 33 4.80 13.63 7.89
C LYS A 33 5.38 15.04 7.93
N SER A 34 6.23 15.39 6.98
CA SER A 34 6.84 16.72 6.89
C SER A 34 6.05 17.61 5.93
N ALA A 35 5.62 18.77 6.42
CA ALA A 35 4.94 19.77 5.60
C ALA A 35 5.84 20.46 4.56
N THR A 36 7.16 20.32 4.68
CA THR A 36 8.15 20.94 3.77
C THR A 36 8.71 19.97 2.74
N GLU A 37 8.44 18.67 2.87
CA GLU A 37 8.97 17.64 1.99
C GLU A 37 8.11 17.56 0.72
N MET A 38 8.62 18.15 -0.37
CA MET A 38 7.94 18.25 -1.67
C MET A 38 8.11 16.99 -2.55
N ALA A 39 8.37 15.83 -1.95
CA ALA A 39 8.47 14.58 -2.70
C ALA A 39 7.12 14.25 -3.32
N THR A 40 7.08 14.10 -4.65
CA THR A 40 5.87 13.76 -5.40
C THR A 40 5.55 12.27 -5.33
N ASP A 41 6.58 11.44 -5.15
CA ASP A 41 6.50 10.00 -5.02
C ASP A 41 7.60 9.47 -4.10
N THR A 42 7.50 8.18 -3.78
CA THR A 42 8.54 7.41 -3.11
C THR A 42 8.52 5.97 -3.61
N LEU A 43 9.51 5.17 -3.23
CA LEU A 43 9.55 3.76 -3.58
C LEU A 43 8.97 2.92 -2.44
N LEU A 44 8.10 1.98 -2.79
CA LEU A 44 7.59 0.97 -1.88
C LEU A 44 8.00 -0.43 -2.33
N ASN A 45 8.74 -1.13 -1.49
CA ASN A 45 9.08 -2.53 -1.72
C ASN A 45 7.90 -3.45 -1.34
N CYS A 46 7.27 -4.07 -2.33
CA CYS A 46 6.05 -4.86 -2.13
C CYS A 46 5.94 -6.02 -3.13
N LYS A 47 4.89 -6.83 -2.98
CA LYS A 47 4.43 -7.79 -3.97
C LYS A 47 3.05 -7.39 -4.45
N LEU A 48 2.87 -7.37 -5.76
CA LEU A 48 1.57 -7.33 -6.40
C LEU A 48 1.01 -8.74 -6.58
N ILE A 49 -0.29 -8.84 -6.88
CA ILE A 49 -1.00 -10.12 -7.02
C ILE A 49 -0.38 -11.08 -8.05
N CYS A 50 0.36 -10.57 -9.05
CA CYS A 50 1.03 -11.35 -10.08
C CYS A 50 2.53 -11.53 -9.83
N ASP A 51 3.08 -10.97 -8.74
CA ASP A 51 4.52 -11.01 -8.49
C ASP A 51 4.96 -12.31 -7.82
N ASN A 52 6.05 -12.87 -8.31
CA ASN A 52 6.70 -14.04 -7.70
C ASN A 52 7.61 -13.63 -6.52
N SER A 53 8.24 -12.45 -6.58
CA SER A 53 9.16 -11.93 -5.58
C SER A 53 8.82 -10.48 -5.20
N PHE A 54 9.40 -9.99 -4.11
CA PHE A 54 9.31 -8.57 -3.74
C PHE A 54 10.05 -7.68 -4.75
N GLY A 55 9.53 -6.46 -4.96
CA GLY A 55 10.11 -5.46 -5.83
C GLY A 55 9.64 -4.05 -5.49
N ASN A 56 10.39 -3.04 -5.94
CA ASN A 56 10.03 -1.65 -5.74
C ASN A 56 9.04 -1.18 -6.81
N ILE A 57 8.00 -0.47 -6.38
CA ILE A 57 7.15 0.33 -7.26
C ILE A 57 7.19 1.81 -6.82
N PRO A 58 7.08 2.77 -7.76
CA PRO A 58 6.83 4.15 -7.40
C PRO A 58 5.39 4.28 -6.85
N VAL A 59 5.25 4.96 -5.73
CA VAL A 59 3.96 5.28 -5.11
C VAL A 59 3.84 6.79 -4.93
N PRO A 60 2.75 7.42 -5.39
CA PRO A 60 2.55 8.86 -5.21
C PRO A 60 2.41 9.20 -3.73
N VAL A 61 2.97 10.34 -3.32
CA VAL A 61 2.72 10.92 -2.01
C VAL A 61 1.47 11.78 -2.10
N GLY A 62 0.49 11.53 -1.24
CA GLY A 62 -0.76 12.27 -1.19
C GLY A 62 -1.90 11.68 -2.03
N ASP A 63 -1.73 10.50 -2.63
CA ASP A 63 -2.78 9.81 -3.40
C ASP A 63 -2.77 8.28 -3.18
N TRP A 64 -3.87 7.62 -3.58
CA TRP A 64 -4.00 6.17 -3.56
C TRP A 64 -3.28 5.53 -4.74
N THR A 65 -2.39 4.59 -4.47
CA THR A 65 -1.73 3.80 -5.53
C THR A 65 -2.72 2.79 -6.12
N PRO A 66 -2.98 2.82 -7.44
CA PRO A 66 -3.87 1.88 -8.12
C PRO A 66 -3.18 0.52 -8.37
N ALA A 67 -2.50 -0.02 -7.36
CA ALA A 67 -1.80 -1.29 -7.40
C ALA A 67 -2.53 -2.35 -6.57
N ALA A 68 -2.61 -3.59 -7.07
CA ALA A 68 -3.15 -4.73 -6.34
C ALA A 68 -2.08 -5.37 -5.45
N ILE A 69 -1.66 -4.65 -4.40
CA ILE A 69 -0.63 -5.09 -3.47
C ILE A 69 -1.18 -6.21 -2.60
N VAL A 70 -0.42 -7.30 -2.45
CA VAL A 70 -0.78 -8.43 -1.58
C VAL A 70 0.13 -8.55 -0.35
N ALA A 71 1.34 -7.98 -0.41
CA ALA A 71 2.25 -7.89 0.73
C ALA A 71 3.21 -6.71 0.58
N ILE A 72 3.55 -6.07 1.70
CA ILE A 72 4.61 -5.07 1.83
C ILE A 72 5.80 -5.73 2.51
N ALA A 73 7.01 -5.52 1.99
CA ALA A 73 8.22 -6.10 2.56
C ALA A 73 8.54 -5.49 3.96
N PRO A 74 9.33 -6.19 4.79
CA PRO A 74 9.87 -5.58 6.00
C PRO A 74 10.64 -4.29 5.70
N ASN A 75 10.38 -3.24 6.49
CA ASN A 75 11.04 -1.93 6.34
C ASN A 75 10.95 -1.33 4.92
N ALA A 76 9.88 -1.64 4.18
CA ALA A 76 9.72 -1.24 2.78
C ALA A 76 9.66 0.27 2.53
N ILE A 77 9.35 1.06 3.56
CA ILE A 77 9.30 2.52 3.55
C ILE A 77 9.66 3.04 4.94
N ASP A 78 10.28 4.23 5.00
CA ASP A 78 10.63 4.88 6.26
C ASP A 78 9.39 5.46 6.95
N LEU A 79 8.88 4.74 7.96
CA LEU A 79 7.73 5.16 8.76
C LEU A 79 8.00 6.38 9.66
N GLN A 80 9.25 6.84 9.79
CA GLN A 80 9.55 8.10 10.47
C GLN A 80 9.25 9.30 9.56
N LYS A 81 9.41 9.14 8.24
CA LYS A 81 9.13 10.17 7.24
C LYS A 81 7.70 10.12 6.70
N TYR A 82 7.17 8.91 6.56
CA TYR A 82 5.88 8.69 5.93
C TYR A 82 4.88 8.01 6.86
N GLU A 83 3.61 8.34 6.69
CA GLU A 83 2.49 7.50 7.10
C GLU A 83 2.04 6.69 5.89
N ILE A 84 1.69 5.43 6.12
CA ILE A 84 1.14 4.56 5.09
C ILE A 84 -0.19 3.98 5.59
N TYR A 85 -1.20 4.13 4.74
CA TYR A 85 -2.54 3.59 4.96
C TYR A 85 -2.81 2.53 3.91
N TRP A 86 -3.55 1.49 4.27
CA TRP A 86 -4.03 0.49 3.33
C TRP A 86 -5.53 0.61 3.17
N GLY A 87 -6.02 0.28 1.96
CA GLY A 87 -7.43 0.26 1.62
C GLY A 87 -7.74 -0.98 0.80
N ALA A 88 -8.64 -1.82 1.31
CA ALA A 88 -9.06 -3.05 0.65
C ALA A 88 -10.54 -2.95 0.21
N GLY A 89 -10.83 -3.43 -0.99
CA GLY A 89 -12.19 -3.66 -1.47
C GLY A 89 -12.65 -5.11 -1.24
N GLU A 90 -13.79 -5.46 -1.80
CA GLU A 90 -14.29 -6.84 -1.84
C GLU A 90 -14.54 -7.31 -3.27
N ILE A 91 -14.61 -8.63 -3.46
CA ILE A 91 -15.01 -9.23 -4.73
C ILE A 91 -16.51 -8.99 -4.91
N ILE A 92 -16.87 -8.19 -5.92
CA ILE A 92 -18.25 -8.06 -6.37
C ILE A 92 -18.61 -9.34 -7.13
N ARG A 93 -19.51 -10.14 -6.54
CA ARG A 93 -20.15 -11.27 -7.20
C ARG A 93 -21.37 -10.74 -7.96
N LYS A 94 -21.48 -11.07 -9.24
CA LYS A 94 -22.76 -10.93 -9.95
C LYS A 94 -23.58 -12.15 -9.59
N ASN A 95 -24.74 -11.92 -8.98
CA ASN A 95 -25.79 -12.93 -8.89
C ASN A 95 -26.40 -13.16 -10.27
#